data_AF-A0A4U9CUJ4-F1
#
_entry.id   AF-A0A4U9CUJ4-F1
#
_cell.length_a   1.000
_cell.length_b   1.000
_cell.length_c   1.000
_cell.angle_alpha   90.00
_cell.angle_beta   90.00
_cell.angle_gamma   90.00
#
_symmetry.space_group_name_H-M   'P 1'
#
loop_
_entity.id
_entity.type
_entity.pdbx_description
1 polymer ?
#
loop_
_entity_poly.entity_id
_entity_poly.type
_entity_poly.pdbx_seq_one_letter_code
_entity_poly.pdbx_strand_id
1 'polypeptide(L)' 'MRWGKRGARINCISAGIIFTPLAYDELNSAERGAFYRNMLDKSPAGRGGTPDEIGALAEFLFGPNGTYVTW' A
#
# COMPACT_ATOMS: atom_id res chain seq x y z
N MET A 1 11.32 10.81 -18.41
CA MET A 1 11.33 10.25 -19.79
C MET A 1 12.44 9.24 -20.11
N ARG A 2 13.44 8.95 -19.25
CA ARG A 2 14.53 7.99 -19.60
C ARG A 2 14.09 6.52 -19.60
N TRP A 3 13.16 6.14 -18.73
CA TRP A 3 12.78 4.74 -18.50
C TRP A 3 11.72 4.22 -19.47
N GLY A 4 10.70 5.04 -19.79
CA GLY A 4 9.68 4.68 -20.77
C GLY A 4 10.23 4.38 -22.17
N LYS A 5 11.26 5.13 -22.62
CA LYS A 5 11.96 4.85 -23.89
C LYS A 5 12.67 3.48 -23.91
N ARG A 6 12.94 2.89 -22.74
CA ARG A 6 13.54 1.56 -22.55
C ARG A 6 12.48 0.49 -22.30
N GLY A 7 11.19 0.81 -22.45
CA GLY A 7 10.08 -0.11 -22.18
C GLY A 7 9.77 -0.32 -20.69
N ALA A 8 10.40 0.44 -19.78
CA ALA A 8 10.14 0.32 -18.35
C ALA A 8 8.93 1.17 -17.93
N ARG A 9 8.12 0.60 -17.03
CA ARG A 9 6.97 1.26 -16.38
C ARG A 9 7.30 1.48 -14.91
N ILE A 10 7.01 2.67 -14.40
CA ILE A 10 7.33 3.06 -13.02
C ILE A 10 6.05 3.51 -12.35
N ASN A 11 5.79 2.95 -11.17
CA ASN A 11 4.62 3.24 -10.36
C ASN A 11 5.02 3.32 -8.88
N CYS A 12 4.16 3.93 -8.07
CA CYS A 12 4.28 3.99 -6.62
C CYS A 12 2.96 3.51 -6.00
N ILE A 13 3.05 2.68 -4.96
CA ILE A 13 1.89 2.27 -4.16
C ILE A 13 1.98 3.00 -2.82
N SER A 14 1.13 4.01 -2.64
CA SER A 14 0.97 4.69 -1.35
C SER A 14 -0.07 3.94 -0.52
N ALA A 15 0.39 2.98 0.28
CA ALA A 15 -0.47 2.18 1.13
C ALA A 15 -0.89 2.94 2.40
N GLY A 16 -2.11 2.69 2.86
CA GLY A 16 -2.56 3.08 4.19
C GLY A 16 -1.99 2.16 5.27
N ILE A 17 -2.74 1.93 6.36
CA ILE A 17 -2.33 0.97 7.39
C ILE A 17 -2.47 -0.45 6.84
N ILE A 18 -1.34 -1.16 6.74
CA ILE A 18 -1.27 -2.57 6.32
C ILE A 18 -0.76 -3.40 7.49
N PHE A 19 -1.44 -4.50 7.81
CA PHE A 19 -1.07 -5.39 8.91
C PHE A 19 0.21 -6.17 8.64
N THR A 20 1.32 -5.48 8.80
CA THR A 20 2.68 -6.00 8.84
C THR A 20 3.14 -6.13 10.30
N PRO A 21 4.24 -6.85 10.60
CA PRO A 21 4.80 -6.89 11.96
C PRO A 21 5.05 -5.48 12.54
N LEU A 22 5.59 -4.56 11.73
CA LEU A 22 5.78 -3.17 12.14
C LEU A 22 4.46 -2.49 12.53
N ALA A 23 3.42 -2.62 11.71
CA ALA A 23 2.13 -2.02 12.02
C ALA A 23 1.51 -2.62 13.30
N TYR A 24 1.75 -3.90 13.57
CA TYR A 24 1.33 -4.54 14.82
C TYR A 24 2.04 -3.95 16.04
N ASP A 25 3.35 -3.74 15.95
CA ASP A 25 4.13 -3.11 17.02
C ASP A 25 3.66 -1.67 17.26
N GLU A 26 3.42 -0.91 16.20
CA GLU A 26 2.92 0.47 16.26
C GLU A 26 1.51 0.56 16.88
N LEU A 27 0.62 -0.39 16.54
CA LEU A 27 -0.73 -0.50 17.11
C LEU A 27 -0.72 -0.81 18.62
N ASN A 28 0.25 -1.60 19.07
CA ASN A 28 0.40 -2.00 20.48
C ASN A 28 1.31 -1.05 21.26
N SER A 29 1.96 -0.09 20.59
CA SER A 29 2.79 0.92 21.23
C SER A 29 1.97 1.86 22.11
N ALA A 30 2.53 2.24 23.26
CA ALA A 30 1.90 3.21 24.17
C ALA A 30 1.78 4.60 23.54
N GLU A 31 2.75 4.99 22.69
CA GLU A 31 2.81 6.33 22.10
C GLU A 31 1.91 6.49 20.87
N ARG A 32 1.82 5.46 20.01
CA ARG A 32 1.20 5.58 18.69
C ARG A 32 -0.02 4.68 18.49
N GLY A 33 -0.29 3.75 19.39
CA GLY A 33 -1.42 2.82 19.25
C GLY A 33 -2.77 3.53 19.13
N ALA A 34 -3.01 4.59 19.90
CA ALA A 34 -4.24 5.38 19.83
C ALA A 34 -4.36 6.13 18.48
N PHE A 35 -3.24 6.62 17.95
CA PHE A 35 -3.19 7.29 16.66
C PHE A 35 -3.53 6.32 15.52
N TYR A 36 -2.94 5.12 15.50
CA TYR A 36 -3.22 4.10 14.51
C TYR A 36 -4.67 3.62 14.56
N ARG A 37 -5.22 3.38 15.76
CA ARG A 37 -6.65 3.02 15.92
C ARG A 37 -7.58 4.09 15.36
N ASN A 38 -7.34 5.36 15.68
CA ASN A 38 -8.12 6.48 15.14
C ASN A 38 -7.98 6.63 13.61
N MET A 39 -6.81 6.31 13.02
CA MET A 39 -6.67 6.24 11.56
C MET A 39 -7.49 5.10 10.95
N LEU A 40 -7.55 3.94 11.61
CA LEU A 40 -8.38 2.82 11.16
C LEU A 40 -9.88 3.16 11.24
N ASP A 41 -10.33 3.80 12.32
CA ASP A 41 -11.73 4.22 12.50
C ASP A 41 -12.16 5.26 11.45
N LYS A 42 -11.23 6.11 11.01
CA LYS A 42 -11.46 7.11 9.96
C LYS A 42 -11.26 6.56 8.54
N SER A 43 -10.73 5.36 8.41
CA SER A 43 -10.58 4.71 7.10
C SER A 43 -11.97 4.46 6.52
N PRO A 44 -12.26 4.85 5.27
CA PRO A 44 -13.54 4.52 4.63
C PRO A 44 -13.81 3.02 4.56
N ALA A 45 -12.77 2.19 4.57
CA ALA A 45 -12.88 0.74 4.60
C ALA A 45 -13.15 0.18 6.01
N GLY A 46 -13.00 0.99 7.07
CA GLY A 46 -13.16 0.58 8.47
C GLY A 46 -12.15 -0.47 8.96
N ARG A 47 -11.12 -0.77 8.16
CA ARG A 47 -10.09 -1.77 8.45
C ARG A 47 -8.74 -1.40 7.85
N GLY A 48 -7.70 -2.06 8.35
CA GLY A 48 -6.39 -2.10 7.70
C GLY A 48 -6.40 -3.07 6.51
N GLY A 49 -5.47 -2.87 5.59
CA GLY A 49 -5.23 -3.80 4.48
C GLY A 49 -4.29 -4.94 4.88
N THR A 50 -4.18 -5.93 4.00
CA THR A 50 -3.22 -7.04 4.14
C THR A 50 -2.04 -6.89 3.14
N PRO A 51 -0.89 -7.50 3.43
CA PRO A 51 0.20 -7.58 2.46
C PRO A 51 -0.22 -8.21 1.12
N ASP A 52 -1.13 -9.19 1.15
CA ASP A 52 -1.64 -9.87 -0.04
C ASP A 52 -2.48 -8.93 -0.92
N GLU A 53 -3.27 -8.03 -0.33
CA GLU A 53 -4.02 -7.02 -1.09
C GLU A 53 -3.07 -6.05 -1.83
N ILE A 54 -1.96 -5.68 -1.18
CA ILE A 54 -0.89 -4.89 -1.83
C ILE A 54 -0.19 -5.70 -2.91
N GLY A 55 0.07 -6.99 -2.66
CA GLY A 55 0.63 -7.92 -3.62
C GLY A 55 -0.22 -8.06 -4.88
N ALA A 56 -1.53 -8.21 -4.73
CA ALA A 56 -2.47 -8.29 -5.84
C ALA A 56 -2.49 -7.01 -6.69
N LEU A 57 -2.42 -5.82 -6.06
CA LEU A 57 -2.28 -4.56 -6.80
C LEU A 57 -0.94 -4.48 -7.53
N ALA A 58 0.16 -4.90 -6.88
CA ALA A 58 1.47 -4.94 -7.51
C ALA A 58 1.48 -5.91 -8.71
N GLU A 59 0.86 -7.08 -8.58
CA GLU A 59 0.69 -8.04 -9.67
C GLU A 59 -0.08 -7.41 -10.84
N PHE A 60 -1.20 -6.74 -10.57
CA PHE A 60 -1.94 -6.02 -11.61
C PHE A 60 -1.06 -4.99 -12.33
N LEU A 61 -0.32 -4.19 -11.55
CA LEU A 61 0.57 -3.17 -12.11
C LEU A 61 1.70 -3.81 -12.92
N PHE A 62 2.29 -4.92 -12.50
CA PHE A 62 3.39 -5.57 -13.24
C PHE A 62 2.90 -6.43 -14.41
N GLY A 63 1.67 -6.93 -14.34
CA GLY A 63 1.07 -7.82 -15.31
C GLY A 63 0.61 -7.12 -16.61
N PRO A 64 -0.01 -7.90 -17.51
CA PRO A 64 -0.46 -7.42 -18.82
C PRO A 64 -1.60 -6.39 -18.74
N ASN A 65 -2.27 -6.29 -17.60
CA ASN A 65 -3.39 -5.36 -17.40
C ASN A 65 -2.93 -3.94 -17.01
N GLY A 66 -1.69 -3.77 -16.55
CA GLY A 66 -1.13 -2.47 -16.13
C GLY A 66 -0.38 -1.72 -17.24
N THR A 67 -0.52 -2.10 -18.51
CA THR A 67 0.37 -1.66 -19.61
C THR A 67 0.39 -0.15 -19.86
N TYR A 68 -0.70 0.57 -19.57
CA TYR A 68 -0.78 2.02 -19.72
C TYR A 68 -0.80 2.78 -18.38
N VAL A 69 -0.37 2.14 -17.29
CA VAL A 69 -0.25 2.77 -15.97
C VAL A 69 1.22 3.06 -15.69
N THR A 70 1.61 4.33 -15.84
CA THR A 70 2.93 4.85 -15.50
C THR A 70 2.85 6.37 -15.29
N TRP A 71 3.58 6.89 -14.30
CA TRP A 71 3.57 8.33 -13.94
C TRP A 71 4.98 8.90 -13.85
#